data_AF-A0A3M7B477-F1
#
_entry.id   AF-A0A3M7B477-F1
#
_cell.length_a   1.000
_cell.length_b   1.000
_cell.length_c   1.000
_cell.angle_alpha   90.00
_cell.angle_beta   90.00
_cell.angle_gamma   90.00
#
_symmetry.space_group_name_H-M   'P 1'
#
loop_
_entity.id
_entity.type
_entity.pdbx_description
1 polymer ?
#
loop_
_entity_poly.entity_id
_entity_poly.type
_entity_poly.pdbx_seq_one_letter_code
_entity_poly.pdbx_strand_id
1 'polypeptide(L)'
;MPCNSLARSISPPPTRKGSKIREDSTRAPQSGPLPESELDSIENQQDVEPTLAAVEAGQAQIEDHLEYFVKRLSHTLRPNPGPRLSTEDFHSLYKRNQHAQGHHFVIHQHDHPISGVHYDLRLQFSETSSISFAVPYGMPGNANSQRPNRMAIETRVHNLWNNLIESASHATGSLLIWDTGEYEVMPRPNSKRQKMTDDELSDSETPEHDVDLRSESERLFAAFRSRHIHLRLHGTRLPPGYTVALRLPSTNCLKGPSTKPRAKRRRVDPAKAAQLARQKFNTATSDTESDELGDSSNETASVFGAGEDAAIASEDDSEDAAIRANNAYPGSENTIGSVHQRHWFLTLDRKYSGFHKERSGSNAGRWVGGLGDPFFVRGRDVERSVVTGRNADEVMDDEGVEKFVGRKMWRPILE
;
A
#
# COMPACT_ATOMS: atom_id res chain seq x y z
N MET A 1 30.80 7.56 -23.83
CA MET A 1 29.44 7.98 -24.27
C MET A 1 28.58 8.12 -23.02
N PRO A 2 28.39 9.32 -22.46
CA PRO A 2 27.57 9.48 -21.28
C PRO A 2 26.10 9.47 -21.71
N CYS A 3 25.34 8.49 -21.20
CA CYS A 3 23.91 8.38 -21.41
C CYS A 3 23.22 9.30 -20.39
N ASN A 4 22.53 10.34 -20.88
CA ASN A 4 21.72 11.24 -20.07
C ASN A 4 20.66 10.45 -19.29
N SER A 5 20.85 10.30 -17.98
CA SER A 5 19.84 9.73 -17.09
C SER A 5 18.77 10.80 -16.80
N LEU A 6 17.52 10.48 -17.13
CA LEU A 6 16.37 11.32 -16.83
C LEU A 6 16.16 11.33 -15.31
N ALA A 7 16.41 12.47 -14.67
CA ALA A 7 15.93 12.76 -13.32
C ALA A 7 14.39 12.72 -13.32
N ARG A 8 13.80 11.60 -12.91
CA ARG A 8 12.37 11.49 -12.63
C ARG A 8 12.16 11.31 -11.13
N SER A 9 11.34 12.19 -10.58
CA SER A 9 10.92 12.23 -9.18
C SER A 9 10.38 10.89 -8.69
N ILE A 10 10.74 10.55 -7.45
CA ILE A 10 10.36 9.32 -6.76
C ILE A 10 8.96 9.51 -6.15
N SER A 11 8.03 8.63 -6.54
CA SER A 11 6.67 8.41 -6.03
C SER A 11 5.56 9.46 -6.26
N PRO A 12 4.29 9.00 -6.27
CA PRO A 12 3.75 7.93 -7.13
C PRO A 12 3.41 8.47 -8.54
N PRO A 13 3.30 7.60 -9.56
CA PRO A 13 2.93 8.04 -10.90
C PRO A 13 1.56 8.74 -10.88
N PRO A 14 1.43 9.89 -11.58
CA PRO A 14 0.21 10.69 -11.54
C PRO A 14 -1.01 9.90 -12.01
N THR A 15 -2.14 10.09 -11.34
CA THR A 15 -3.44 9.61 -11.81
C THR A 15 -3.78 10.36 -13.10
N ARG A 16 -3.92 9.63 -14.22
CA ARG A 16 -4.21 10.21 -15.54
C ARG A 16 -5.58 10.91 -15.51
N LYS A 17 -5.59 12.24 -15.38
CA LYS A 17 -6.73 13.07 -15.78
C LYS A 17 -6.55 13.48 -17.24
N GLY A 18 -7.45 12.99 -18.09
CA GLY A 18 -7.53 13.41 -19.47
C GLY A 18 -7.97 14.86 -19.57
N SER A 19 -7.13 15.71 -20.17
CA SER A 19 -7.53 17.01 -20.71
C SER A 19 -6.48 17.43 -21.73
N LYS A 20 -6.89 17.45 -23.00
CA LYS A 20 -6.11 17.98 -24.12
C LYS A 20 -5.92 19.48 -23.92
N ILE A 21 -4.68 19.94 -23.88
CA ILE A 21 -4.34 21.32 -24.22
C ILE A 21 -3.23 21.24 -25.28
N ARG A 22 -3.55 21.79 -26.45
CA ARG A 22 -2.64 22.07 -27.57
C ARG A 22 -1.91 23.39 -27.30
N GLU A 23 -0.87 23.62 -28.10
CA GLU A 23 -0.12 24.87 -28.33
C GLU A 23 1.17 25.01 -27.50
N ASP A 24 2.30 25.50 -28.02
CA ASP A 24 2.73 25.78 -29.40
C ASP A 24 4.27 25.83 -29.35
N SER A 25 4.93 25.42 -30.42
CA SER A 25 6.39 25.46 -30.53
C SER A 25 6.79 26.78 -31.17
N THR A 26 7.54 27.64 -30.48
CA THR A 26 8.62 28.48 -31.07
C THR A 26 9.17 29.48 -30.05
N ARG A 27 10.41 29.27 -29.59
CA ARG A 27 11.49 30.30 -29.56
C ARG A 27 12.71 29.77 -28.81
N ALA A 28 13.83 29.68 -29.53
CA ALA A 28 15.16 29.56 -28.95
C ALA A 28 15.62 30.93 -28.38
N PRO A 29 16.37 30.99 -27.27
CA PRO A 29 17.17 32.15 -26.94
C PRO A 29 18.63 31.95 -27.36
N GLN A 30 19.16 33.01 -27.95
CA GLN A 30 20.52 33.15 -28.45
C GLN A 30 21.51 33.31 -27.29
N SER A 31 22.71 32.78 -27.52
CA SER A 31 23.92 32.93 -26.73
C SER A 31 24.43 34.38 -26.72
N GLY A 32 24.62 34.94 -25.53
CA GLY A 32 25.43 36.14 -25.29
C GLY A 32 26.55 35.83 -24.28
N PRO A 33 27.73 36.47 -24.37
CA PRO A 33 28.90 36.11 -23.56
C PRO A 33 28.80 36.67 -22.13
N LEU A 34 29.16 35.85 -21.15
CA LEU A 34 29.30 36.24 -19.73
C LEU A 34 30.70 36.82 -19.46
N PRO A 35 30.85 37.77 -18.53
CA PRO A 35 32.13 38.39 -18.20
C PRO A 35 33.02 37.50 -17.32
N GLU A 36 34.33 37.60 -17.54
CA GLU A 36 35.42 37.02 -16.75
C GLU A 36 35.51 37.67 -15.36
N SER A 37 34.96 37.05 -14.31
CA SER A 37 35.35 37.34 -12.93
C SER A 37 34.80 36.34 -11.89
N GLU A 38 35.00 35.03 -12.06
CA GLU A 38 34.75 34.05 -10.98
C GLU A 38 35.75 32.86 -11.06
N LEU A 39 37.05 33.16 -11.04
CA LEU A 39 38.12 32.15 -11.02
C LEU A 39 38.83 32.02 -9.65
N ASP A 40 38.30 32.64 -8.59
CA ASP A 40 38.94 32.67 -7.26
C ASP A 40 38.09 32.10 -6.10
N SER A 41 37.23 31.12 -6.36
CA SER A 41 36.52 30.38 -5.29
C SER A 41 36.68 28.86 -5.36
N ILE A 42 37.70 28.38 -6.07
CA ILE A 42 38.11 26.97 -6.08
C ILE A 42 39.13 26.76 -4.96
N GLU A 43 38.71 26.76 -3.69
CA GLU A 43 39.46 26.18 -2.54
C GLU A 43 38.71 26.43 -1.21
N ASN A 44 37.47 25.93 -1.07
CA ASN A 44 36.88 25.63 0.25
C ASN A 44 35.55 24.84 0.19
N GLN A 45 35.43 23.85 -0.70
CA GLN A 45 34.37 22.84 -0.55
C GLN A 45 34.89 21.77 0.43
N GLN A 46 34.63 21.98 1.72
CA GLN A 46 34.62 20.88 2.67
C GLN A 46 33.68 19.78 2.15
N ASP A 47 34.07 18.52 2.29
CA ASP A 47 33.24 17.34 1.98
C ASP A 47 31.88 17.42 2.67
N VAL A 48 30.87 17.98 1.98
CA VAL A 48 29.50 18.05 2.50
C VAL A 48 28.88 16.68 2.34
N GLU A 49 28.72 15.95 3.46
CA GLU A 49 27.98 14.69 3.50
C GLU A 49 26.57 14.89 2.89
N PRO A 50 26.14 14.04 1.94
CA PRO A 50 24.88 14.25 1.23
C PRO A 50 23.68 14.26 2.19
N THR A 51 22.59 14.94 1.83
CA THR A 51 21.35 14.96 2.62
C THR A 51 20.53 13.68 2.41
N LEU A 52 19.71 13.29 3.38
CA LEU A 52 18.88 12.08 3.26
C LEU A 52 17.93 12.16 2.06
N ALA A 53 17.33 13.33 1.82
CA ALA A 53 16.49 13.59 0.66
C ALA A 53 17.24 13.49 -0.69
N ALA A 54 18.50 13.91 -0.77
CA ALA A 54 19.29 13.81 -2.00
C ALA A 54 19.65 12.36 -2.33
N VAL A 55 19.95 11.55 -1.30
CA VAL A 55 20.19 10.11 -1.44
C VAL A 55 18.91 9.40 -1.85
N GLU A 56 17.80 9.69 -1.16
CA GLU A 56 16.47 9.18 -1.50
C GLU A 56 16.19 9.45 -2.98
N ALA A 57 16.31 10.71 -3.43
CA ALA A 57 16.05 11.16 -4.80
C ALA A 57 17.03 10.62 -5.86
N GLY A 58 18.07 9.87 -5.48
CA GLY A 58 19.12 9.38 -6.37
C GLY A 58 20.01 10.49 -6.93
N GLN A 59 20.06 11.65 -6.27
CA GLN A 59 20.90 12.79 -6.61
C GLN A 59 22.30 12.69 -6.02
N ALA A 60 22.46 11.89 -4.96
CA ALA A 60 23.75 11.54 -4.36
C ALA A 60 23.93 10.00 -4.38
N GLN A 61 25.16 9.56 -4.62
CA GLN A 61 25.53 8.14 -4.53
C GLN A 61 26.24 7.86 -3.21
N ILE A 62 25.89 6.73 -2.60
CA ILE A 62 26.49 6.25 -1.36
C ILE A 62 26.92 4.80 -1.58
N GLU A 63 28.12 4.46 -1.10
CA GLU A 63 28.66 3.10 -1.19
C GLU A 63 27.96 2.17 -0.19
N ASP A 64 27.95 2.53 1.09
CA ASP A 64 27.30 1.77 2.16
C ASP A 64 26.06 2.50 2.68
N HIS A 65 24.90 2.12 2.14
CA HIS A 65 23.62 2.68 2.56
C HIS A 65 23.30 2.33 4.02
N LEU A 66 23.67 1.12 4.48
CA LEU A 66 23.35 0.67 5.83
C LEU A 66 24.06 1.52 6.86
N GLU A 67 25.39 1.62 6.77
CA GLU A 67 26.19 2.40 7.72
C GLU A 67 25.81 3.89 7.69
N TYR A 68 25.56 4.44 6.50
CA TYR A 68 25.15 5.83 6.35
C TYR A 68 23.82 6.14 7.04
N PHE A 69 22.76 5.37 6.75
CA PHE A 69 21.44 5.62 7.35
C PHE A 69 21.45 5.32 8.85
N VAL A 70 22.07 4.24 9.29
CA VAL A 70 22.16 3.88 10.72
C VAL A 70 22.86 4.99 11.51
N LYS A 71 23.99 5.52 11.01
CA LYS A 71 24.69 6.66 11.61
C LYS A 71 23.78 7.89 11.69
N ARG A 72 23.08 8.25 10.62
CA ARG A 72 22.18 9.43 10.59
C ARG A 72 20.99 9.29 11.54
N LEU A 73 20.35 8.12 11.56
CA LEU A 73 19.21 7.82 12.45
C LEU A 73 19.64 7.85 13.92
N SER A 74 20.86 7.41 14.25
CA SER A 74 21.39 7.46 15.62
C SER A 74 21.52 8.87 16.21
N HIS A 75 21.68 9.90 15.36
CA HIS A 75 21.78 11.29 15.81
C HIS A 75 20.41 11.98 15.98
N THR A 76 19.33 11.36 15.53
CA THR A 76 17.98 11.96 15.49
C THR A 76 17.00 11.27 16.45
N LEU A 77 17.50 10.44 17.37
CA LEU A 77 16.66 9.70 18.33
C LEU A 77 15.88 10.67 19.24
N ARG A 78 14.60 10.37 19.44
CA ARG A 78 13.71 11.04 20.41
C ARG A 78 13.21 10.03 21.45
N PRO A 79 12.98 10.45 22.71
CA PRO A 79 12.32 9.62 23.70
C PRO A 79 10.90 9.22 23.23
N ASN A 80 10.57 7.93 23.33
CA ASN A 80 9.25 7.41 22.97
C ASN A 80 8.90 6.25 23.92
N PRO A 81 7.75 6.29 24.63
CA PRO A 81 7.31 5.19 25.49
C PRO A 81 6.74 3.99 24.72
N GLY A 82 6.54 4.11 23.40
CA GLY A 82 6.00 3.03 22.56
C GLY A 82 7.03 1.97 22.14
N PRO A 83 6.63 1.02 21.26
CA PRO A 83 7.53 0.01 20.72
C PRO A 83 8.77 0.63 20.07
N ARG A 84 9.94 0.08 20.38
CA ARG A 84 11.23 0.61 19.94
C ARG A 84 12.17 -0.51 19.54
N LEU A 85 12.78 -0.36 18.38
CA LEU A 85 13.90 -1.16 17.91
C LEU A 85 15.17 -0.36 18.17
N SER A 86 16.17 -0.97 18.81
CA SER A 86 17.45 -0.30 19.00
C SER A 86 18.15 -0.11 17.64
N THR A 87 19.02 0.89 17.53
CA THR A 87 19.81 1.12 16.31
C THR A 87 20.64 -0.11 15.93
N GLU A 88 21.15 -0.83 16.92
CA GLU A 88 21.92 -2.07 16.73
C GLU A 88 21.06 -3.23 16.23
N ASP A 89 19.86 -3.40 16.80
CA ASP A 89 18.93 -4.43 16.35
C ASP A 89 18.41 -4.13 14.94
N PHE A 90 18.19 -2.85 14.62
CA PHE A 90 17.81 -2.42 13.27
C PHE A 90 18.90 -2.70 12.25
N HIS A 91 20.16 -2.38 12.56
CA HIS A 91 21.32 -2.70 11.73
C HIS A 91 21.43 -4.22 11.51
N SER A 92 21.37 -4.99 12.59
CA SER A 92 21.45 -6.46 12.56
C SER A 92 20.31 -7.10 11.77
N LEU A 93 19.07 -6.59 11.92
CA LEU A 93 17.89 -7.05 11.18
C LEU A 93 18.04 -6.84 9.67
N TYR A 94 18.50 -5.67 9.25
CA TYR A 94 18.70 -5.40 7.83
C TYR A 94 19.85 -6.25 7.28
N LYS A 95 20.99 -6.27 7.98
CA LYS A 95 22.19 -7.00 7.54
C LYS A 95 21.94 -8.50 7.38
N ARG A 96 21.22 -9.13 8.32
CA ARG A 96 20.92 -10.57 8.23
C ARG A 96 19.97 -10.93 7.08
N ASN A 97 19.22 -9.96 6.55
CA ASN A 97 18.32 -10.14 5.41
C ASN A 97 18.94 -9.70 4.08
N GLN A 98 20.17 -9.18 4.06
CA GLN A 98 20.85 -8.71 2.84
C GLN A 98 21.39 -9.89 2.01
N HIS A 99 20.48 -10.74 1.52
CA HIS A 99 20.78 -11.88 0.66
C HIS A 99 19.55 -12.23 -0.20
N ALA A 100 19.72 -13.11 -1.19
CA ALA A 100 18.69 -13.44 -2.18
C ALA A 100 17.38 -14.04 -1.60
N GLN A 101 17.47 -14.66 -0.42
CA GLN A 101 16.34 -15.30 0.29
C GLN A 101 15.85 -14.48 1.49
N GLY A 102 16.29 -13.22 1.60
CA GLY A 102 15.87 -12.33 2.68
C GLY A 102 14.36 -12.10 2.65
N HIS A 103 13.80 -11.87 3.84
CA HIS A 103 12.37 -11.72 4.06
C HIS A 103 12.08 -10.54 4.98
N HIS A 104 12.89 -9.49 4.84
CA HIS A 104 12.65 -8.22 5.51
C HIS A 104 11.35 -7.58 5.02
N PHE A 105 10.61 -6.96 5.93
CA PHE A 105 9.55 -6.03 5.58
C PHE A 105 9.74 -4.70 6.29
N VAL A 106 9.21 -3.65 5.68
CA VAL A 106 9.04 -2.35 6.30
C VAL A 106 7.65 -1.83 6.01
N ILE A 107 7.09 -1.10 6.96
CA ILE A 107 5.92 -0.27 6.76
C ILE A 107 6.37 1.16 6.98
N HIS A 108 6.41 1.96 5.92
CA HIS A 108 6.63 3.39 6.07
C HIS A 108 5.30 4.10 6.24
N GLN A 109 5.23 5.08 7.12
CA GLN A 109 4.23 6.13 7.00
C GLN A 109 4.78 7.17 6.03
N HIS A 110 4.01 7.49 4.99
CA HIS A 110 4.36 8.45 3.97
C HIS A 110 3.32 9.57 3.94
N ASP A 111 3.71 10.78 4.33
CA ASP A 111 2.86 11.97 4.17
C ASP A 111 3.26 12.76 2.93
N HIS A 112 2.80 12.26 1.78
CA HIS A 112 3.17 12.79 0.49
C HIS A 112 2.32 14.02 0.11
N PRO A 113 2.89 15.08 -0.50
CA PRO A 113 2.18 16.34 -0.77
C PRO A 113 0.94 16.16 -1.67
N ILE A 114 0.96 15.21 -2.61
CA ILE A 114 -0.13 14.96 -3.56
C ILE A 114 -1.14 13.92 -3.04
N SER A 115 -0.70 12.71 -2.68
CA SER A 115 -1.59 11.63 -2.23
C SER A 115 -2.09 11.84 -0.79
N GLY A 116 -1.34 12.54 0.05
CA GLY A 116 -1.55 12.66 1.49
C GLY A 116 -0.97 11.48 2.27
N VAL A 117 -1.32 11.40 3.55
CA VAL A 117 -0.91 10.31 4.45
C VAL A 117 -1.37 8.95 3.92
N HIS A 118 -0.43 8.02 3.81
CA HIS A 118 -0.64 6.60 3.53
C HIS A 118 0.50 5.77 4.12
N TYR A 119 0.36 4.45 4.03
CA TYR A 119 1.35 3.52 4.59
C TYR A 119 1.86 2.58 3.51
N ASP A 120 3.17 2.60 3.24
CA ASP A 120 3.80 1.74 2.26
C ASP A 120 4.26 0.44 2.92
N LEU A 121 3.53 -0.65 2.68
CA LEU A 121 4.00 -2.00 3.03
C LEU A 121 4.96 -2.48 1.94
N ARG A 122 6.23 -2.70 2.31
CA ARG A 122 7.26 -3.23 1.40
C ARG A 122 7.76 -4.57 1.89
N LEU A 123 7.85 -5.53 0.98
CA LEU A 123 8.28 -6.91 1.26
C LEU A 123 9.47 -7.23 0.37
N GLN A 124 10.60 -7.56 0.97
CA GLN A 124 11.76 -8.06 0.24
C GLN A 124 11.40 -9.36 -0.47
N PHE A 125 11.77 -9.50 -1.75
CA PHE A 125 11.63 -10.76 -2.47
C PHE A 125 12.91 -11.20 -3.18
N SER A 126 13.95 -10.37 -3.15
CA SER A 126 15.29 -10.68 -3.65
C SER A 126 16.36 -9.95 -2.83
N GLU A 127 17.63 -10.14 -3.18
CA GLU A 127 18.76 -9.46 -2.53
C GLU A 127 18.67 -7.93 -2.62
N THR A 128 18.12 -7.40 -3.71
CA THR A 128 18.14 -5.97 -4.01
C THR A 128 16.77 -5.34 -4.07
N SER A 129 15.68 -6.12 -4.07
CA SER A 129 14.36 -5.64 -4.48
C SER A 129 13.26 -5.96 -3.47
N SER A 130 12.34 -5.01 -3.31
CA SER A 130 11.14 -5.13 -2.49
C SER A 130 9.89 -4.79 -3.29
N ILE A 131 8.87 -5.65 -3.22
CA ILE A 131 7.54 -5.34 -3.74
C ILE A 131 6.84 -4.41 -2.77
N SER A 132 5.96 -3.53 -3.24
CA SER A 132 5.44 -2.44 -2.40
C SER A 132 3.97 -2.15 -2.67
N PHE A 133 3.22 -1.91 -1.60
CA PHE A 133 1.81 -1.57 -1.62
C PHE A 133 1.53 -0.32 -0.78
N ALA A 134 0.93 0.70 -1.38
CA ALA A 134 0.42 1.86 -0.68
C ALA A 134 -0.95 1.54 -0.06
N VAL A 135 -1.08 1.67 1.26
CA VAL A 135 -2.28 1.40 2.04
C VAL A 135 -2.79 2.72 2.62
N PRO A 136 -3.77 3.40 1.98
CA PRO A 136 -4.14 4.78 2.34
C PRO A 136 -4.56 4.96 3.79
N TYR A 137 -5.23 3.97 4.39
CA TYR A 137 -5.74 4.04 5.76
C TYR A 137 -4.97 3.16 6.75
N GLY A 138 -3.77 2.72 6.37
CA GLY A 138 -2.93 1.88 7.21
C GLY A 138 -3.43 0.45 7.43
N MET A 139 -2.70 -0.26 8.28
CA MET A 139 -2.89 -1.67 8.58
C MET A 139 -4.18 -1.94 9.39
N PRO A 140 -4.94 -3.02 9.08
CA PRO A 140 -6.16 -3.34 9.82
C PRO A 140 -5.87 -4.01 11.17
N GLY A 141 -6.17 -3.34 12.29
CA GLY A 141 -5.94 -3.89 13.64
C GLY A 141 -7.17 -4.33 14.45
N ASN A 142 -8.40 -3.99 14.01
CA ASN A 142 -9.64 -4.37 14.69
C ASN A 142 -10.36 -5.52 13.98
N ALA A 143 -10.41 -6.70 14.61
CA ALA A 143 -11.08 -7.89 14.07
C ALA A 143 -12.59 -7.70 13.84
N ASN A 144 -13.22 -6.79 14.57
CA ASN A 144 -14.64 -6.47 14.50
C ASN A 144 -14.92 -5.13 13.80
N SER A 145 -13.95 -4.58 13.06
CA SER A 145 -14.13 -3.32 12.35
C SER A 145 -15.31 -3.36 11.39
N GLN A 146 -16.11 -2.29 11.36
CA GLN A 146 -17.20 -2.12 10.38
C GLN A 146 -16.66 -2.04 8.95
N ARG A 147 -15.40 -1.65 8.79
CA ARG A 147 -14.68 -1.61 7.52
C ARG A 147 -13.57 -2.66 7.59
N PRO A 148 -13.82 -3.95 7.34
CA PRO A 148 -12.80 -5.00 7.49
C PRO A 148 -11.76 -5.01 6.37
N ASN A 149 -12.09 -4.42 5.22
CA ASN A 149 -11.23 -4.39 4.05
C ASN A 149 -10.50 -3.04 3.96
N ARG A 150 -9.21 -3.08 3.62
CA ARG A 150 -8.39 -1.94 3.24
C ARG A 150 -8.04 -2.07 1.76
N MET A 151 -8.00 -0.95 1.06
CA MET A 151 -7.41 -0.92 -0.27
C MET A 151 -5.88 -0.89 -0.12
N ALA A 152 -5.19 -1.69 -0.92
CA ALA A 152 -3.74 -1.69 -1.04
C ALA A 152 -3.38 -1.54 -2.53
N ILE A 153 -2.71 -0.46 -2.88
CA ILE A 153 -2.38 -0.11 -4.27
C ILE A 153 -0.95 -0.56 -4.53
N GLU A 154 -0.76 -1.50 -5.45
CA GLU A 154 0.56 -1.94 -5.88
C GLU A 154 1.35 -0.74 -6.45
N THR A 155 2.60 -0.58 -6.04
CA THR A 155 3.47 0.51 -6.49
C THR A 155 4.63 -0.06 -7.32
N ARG A 156 5.63 0.77 -7.64
CA ARG A 156 6.85 0.28 -8.30
C ARG A 156 7.65 -0.60 -7.34
N VAL A 157 8.42 -1.53 -7.88
CA VAL A 157 9.43 -2.25 -7.10
C VAL A 157 10.49 -1.25 -6.63
N HIS A 158 10.81 -1.31 -5.34
CA HIS A 158 11.83 -0.47 -4.70
C HIS A 158 13.12 -1.26 -4.47
N ASN A 159 14.24 -0.55 -4.30
CA ASN A 159 15.46 -1.18 -3.83
C ASN A 159 15.31 -1.58 -2.37
N LEU A 160 16.03 -2.61 -1.95
CA LEU A 160 16.02 -3.07 -0.55
C LEU A 160 16.47 -1.97 0.41
N TRP A 161 17.49 -1.18 0.04
CA TRP A 161 18.01 -0.10 0.87
C TRP A 161 16.99 1.03 1.10
N ASN A 162 15.96 1.17 0.25
CA ASN A 162 14.86 2.10 0.52
C ASN A 162 14.07 1.72 1.77
N ASN A 163 14.30 0.54 2.36
CA ASN A 163 13.73 0.14 3.64
C ASN A 163 14.41 0.82 4.85
N LEU A 164 15.54 1.48 4.65
CA LEU A 164 16.32 2.16 5.69
C LEU A 164 15.97 3.65 5.85
N ILE A 165 15.16 4.20 4.94
CA ILE A 165 15.02 5.64 4.78
C ILE A 165 14.03 6.20 5.81
N GLU A 166 14.49 7.20 6.57
CA GLU A 166 13.62 8.22 7.15
C GLU A 166 14.10 9.58 6.67
N SER A 167 13.29 10.25 5.88
CA SER A 167 13.65 11.51 5.22
C SER A 167 12.42 12.37 5.04
N ALA A 168 12.66 13.63 4.69
CA ALA A 168 11.62 14.56 4.33
C ALA A 168 12.11 15.52 3.24
N SER A 169 11.21 15.88 2.32
CA SER A 169 11.45 16.97 1.38
C SER A 169 10.14 17.60 0.94
N HIS A 170 10.19 18.78 0.32
CA HIS A 170 9.00 19.36 -0.32
C HIS A 170 8.46 18.51 -1.47
N ALA A 171 9.30 17.72 -2.13
CA ALA A 171 8.92 16.93 -3.29
C ALA A 171 8.23 15.62 -2.87
N THR A 172 8.79 14.93 -1.87
CA THR A 172 8.35 13.60 -1.44
C THR A 172 7.47 13.65 -0.20
N GLY A 173 7.50 14.72 0.58
CA GLY A 173 6.90 14.75 1.92
C GLY A 173 7.72 13.97 2.94
N SER A 174 7.15 13.62 4.09
CA SER A 174 7.88 12.88 5.14
C SER A 174 7.70 11.38 4.97
N LEU A 175 8.79 10.65 5.10
CA LEU A 175 8.85 9.19 5.18
C LEU A 175 9.41 8.79 6.54
N LEU A 176 8.68 7.98 7.31
CA LEU A 176 9.17 7.43 8.57
C LEU A 176 8.91 5.93 8.67
N ILE A 177 9.76 5.19 9.39
CA ILE A 177 9.65 3.75 9.58
C ILE A 177 8.60 3.47 10.67
N TRP A 178 7.36 3.22 10.27
CA TRP A 178 6.25 2.98 11.18
C TRP A 178 6.35 1.61 11.86
N ASP A 179 6.78 0.59 11.11
CA ASP A 179 7.15 -0.72 11.63
C ASP A 179 8.16 -1.40 10.70
N THR A 180 8.94 -2.34 11.22
CA THR A 180 9.92 -3.10 10.44
C THR A 180 10.21 -4.43 11.11
N GLY A 181 10.60 -5.43 10.33
CA GLY A 181 10.82 -6.78 10.82
C GLY A 181 10.97 -7.81 9.71
N GLU A 182 10.58 -9.04 10.01
CA GLU A 182 10.59 -10.18 9.09
C GLU A 182 9.18 -10.69 8.80
N TYR A 183 8.93 -11.18 7.59
CA TYR A 183 7.63 -11.73 7.22
C TYR A 183 7.68 -13.25 7.04
N GLU A 184 6.57 -13.92 7.34
CA GLU A 184 6.33 -15.32 7.06
C GLU A 184 5.10 -15.43 6.13
N VAL A 185 5.22 -16.17 5.04
CA VAL A 185 4.14 -16.44 4.09
C VAL A 185 3.37 -17.65 4.58
N MET A 186 2.15 -17.42 5.07
CA MET A 186 1.31 -18.49 5.58
C MET A 186 0.78 -19.36 4.44
N PRO A 187 0.69 -20.68 4.62
CA PRO A 187 0.07 -21.55 3.64
C PRO A 187 -1.37 -21.12 3.42
N ARG A 188 -1.85 -21.25 2.19
CA ARG A 188 -3.26 -21.00 1.90
C ARG A 188 -4.07 -22.04 2.69
N PRO A 189 -5.12 -21.65 3.43
CA PRO A 189 -6.04 -22.61 4.00
C PRO A 189 -6.59 -23.42 2.84
N ASN A 190 -6.34 -24.73 2.83
CA ASN A 190 -6.88 -25.62 1.82
C ASN A 190 -8.40 -25.41 1.79
N SER A 191 -8.88 -24.68 0.77
CA SER A 191 -10.24 -24.86 0.29
C SER A 191 -10.29 -26.33 0.00
N LYS A 192 -10.96 -27.11 0.86
CA LYS A 192 -11.21 -28.54 0.67
C LYS A 192 -11.33 -28.73 -0.84
N ARG A 193 -10.37 -29.44 -1.45
CA ARG A 193 -10.49 -29.90 -2.84
C ARG A 193 -11.95 -30.29 -2.96
N GLN A 194 -12.70 -29.65 -3.85
CA GLN A 194 -14.02 -30.15 -4.20
C GLN A 194 -13.76 -31.61 -4.56
N LYS A 195 -14.10 -32.54 -3.65
CA LYS A 195 -14.27 -33.95 -3.95
C LYS A 195 -15.49 -33.98 -4.86
N MET A 196 -15.28 -33.59 -6.11
CA MET A 196 -16.14 -33.96 -7.21
C MET A 196 -15.44 -35.17 -7.82
N THR A 197 -16.24 -36.22 -7.98
CA THR A 197 -15.96 -37.56 -8.52
C THR A 197 -15.28 -38.54 -7.56
N ASP A 198 -16.16 -39.33 -6.94
CA ASP A 198 -16.11 -40.78 -6.78
C ASP A 198 -15.12 -41.47 -7.75
N ASP A 199 -14.00 -41.91 -7.21
CA ASP A 199 -13.26 -43.07 -7.70
C ASP A 199 -12.63 -43.69 -6.45
N GLU A 200 -13.25 -44.76 -5.96
CA GLU A 200 -12.66 -45.63 -4.96
C GLU A 200 -11.35 -46.23 -5.50
N LEU A 201 -10.40 -46.44 -4.59
CA LEU A 201 -9.09 -47.11 -4.77
C LEU A 201 -7.91 -46.21 -5.15
N SER A 202 -7.38 -45.50 -4.15
CA SER A 202 -5.93 -45.46 -3.93
C SER A 202 -5.66 -45.08 -2.47
N ASP A 203 -5.49 -46.11 -1.66
CA ASP A 203 -4.94 -46.01 -0.32
C ASP A 203 -3.45 -45.64 -0.45
N SER A 204 -3.15 -44.37 -0.22
CA SER A 204 -1.81 -43.88 0.05
C SER A 204 -1.92 -42.84 1.16
N GLU A 205 -2.07 -43.34 2.38
CA GLU A 205 -1.66 -42.62 3.57
C GLU A 205 -0.15 -42.38 3.50
N THR A 206 0.27 -41.12 3.34
CA THR A 206 1.57 -40.55 3.78
C THR A 206 1.64 -39.06 3.42
N PRO A 207 2.33 -38.22 4.20
CA PRO A 207 2.03 -37.85 5.58
C PRO A 207 1.64 -36.37 5.69
N GLU A 208 0.91 -36.05 6.76
CA GLU A 208 0.83 -34.69 7.30
C GLU A 208 2.24 -34.23 7.68
N HIS A 209 2.68 -33.06 7.18
CA HIS A 209 4.04 -32.48 7.22
C HIS A 209 4.97 -32.84 6.03
N ASP A 210 4.56 -32.48 4.82
CA ASP A 210 5.57 -32.01 3.86
C ASP A 210 6.07 -30.65 4.38
N VAL A 211 7.23 -30.63 5.04
CA VAL A 211 7.89 -29.38 5.42
C VAL A 211 8.23 -28.67 4.12
N ASP A 212 7.44 -27.66 3.77
CA ASP A 212 7.68 -26.84 2.60
C ASP A 212 9.07 -26.19 2.73
N LEU A 213 10.08 -26.78 2.09
CA LEU A 213 11.48 -26.36 2.18
C LEU A 213 11.76 -25.04 1.44
N ARG A 214 10.75 -24.45 0.80
CA ARG A 214 10.88 -23.18 0.10
C ARG A 214 11.18 -22.06 1.09
N SER A 215 12.06 -21.16 0.65
CA SER A 215 12.28 -19.90 1.37
C SER A 215 11.02 -19.03 1.37
N GLU A 216 10.92 -18.10 2.32
CA GLU A 216 9.79 -17.16 2.39
C GLU A 216 9.65 -16.32 1.10
N SER A 217 10.78 -15.97 0.47
CA SER A 217 10.79 -15.29 -0.83
C SER A 217 10.10 -16.12 -1.92
N GLU A 218 10.41 -17.41 -2.06
CA GLU A 218 9.81 -18.31 -3.05
C GLU A 218 8.32 -18.54 -2.78
N ARG A 219 7.94 -18.65 -1.49
CA ARG A 219 6.55 -18.71 -1.08
C ARG A 219 5.82 -17.42 -1.46
N LEU A 220 6.46 -16.25 -1.30
CA LEU A 220 5.91 -14.96 -1.72
C LEU A 220 5.70 -14.90 -3.23
N PHE A 221 6.65 -15.38 -4.04
CA PHE A 221 6.48 -15.51 -5.50
C PHE A 221 5.26 -16.35 -5.85
N ALA A 222 5.11 -17.52 -5.22
CA ALA A 222 3.98 -18.41 -5.46
C ALA A 222 2.64 -17.77 -5.05
N ALA A 223 2.60 -17.15 -3.87
CA ALA A 223 1.44 -16.47 -3.33
C ALA A 223 1.01 -15.28 -4.21
N PHE A 224 1.98 -14.45 -4.64
CA PHE A 224 1.77 -13.32 -5.52
C PHE A 224 1.18 -13.75 -6.87
N ARG A 225 1.78 -14.77 -7.51
CA ARG A 225 1.26 -15.35 -8.77
C ARG A 225 -0.15 -15.94 -8.60
N SER A 226 -0.44 -16.52 -7.44
CA SER A 226 -1.76 -17.03 -7.09
C SER A 226 -2.79 -15.94 -6.78
N ARG A 227 -2.38 -14.66 -6.77
CA ARG A 227 -3.22 -13.48 -6.49
C ARG A 227 -3.78 -13.45 -5.06
N HIS A 228 -3.19 -14.25 -4.18
CA HIS A 228 -3.63 -14.41 -2.80
C HIS A 228 -2.44 -14.64 -1.89
N ILE A 229 -2.17 -13.69 -1.00
CA ILE A 229 -1.01 -13.70 -0.13
C ILE A 229 -1.49 -13.64 1.30
N HIS A 230 -1.15 -14.63 2.12
CA HIS A 230 -1.31 -14.56 3.56
C HIS A 230 0.07 -14.27 4.16
N LEU A 231 0.18 -13.18 4.92
CA LEU A 231 1.44 -12.68 5.45
C LEU A 231 1.31 -12.51 6.95
N ARG A 232 2.16 -13.22 7.69
CA ARG A 232 2.41 -12.90 9.09
C ARG A 232 3.59 -11.94 9.15
N LEU A 233 3.44 -10.86 9.91
CA LEU A 233 4.45 -9.82 10.04
C LEU A 233 4.99 -9.84 11.47
N HIS A 234 6.28 -10.16 11.60
CA HIS A 234 7.02 -10.15 12.86
C HIS A 234 7.67 -8.78 13.04
N GLY A 235 6.83 -7.78 13.33
CA GLY A 235 7.26 -6.40 13.50
C GLY A 235 7.65 -6.04 14.94
N THR A 236 8.20 -4.84 15.07
CA THR A 236 8.46 -4.20 16.38
C THR A 236 7.17 -3.64 16.98
N ARG A 237 6.33 -3.02 16.13
CA ARG A 237 5.08 -2.38 16.55
C ARG A 237 3.88 -3.32 16.46
N LEU A 238 3.77 -4.10 15.39
CA LEU A 238 2.64 -4.99 15.19
C LEU A 238 2.60 -6.09 16.28
N PRO A 239 1.41 -6.46 16.78
CA PRO A 239 1.30 -7.45 17.84
C PRO A 239 1.76 -8.84 17.37
N PRO A 240 2.29 -9.69 18.28
CA PRO A 240 2.70 -11.04 17.94
C PRO A 240 1.57 -11.85 17.28
N GLY A 241 1.89 -12.56 16.20
CA GLY A 241 0.93 -13.36 15.43
C GLY A 241 0.08 -12.56 14.44
N TYR A 242 0.29 -11.25 14.31
CA TYR A 242 -0.42 -10.40 13.35
C TYR A 242 -0.28 -10.93 11.93
N THR A 243 -1.41 -11.35 11.35
CA THR A 243 -1.47 -11.93 10.00
C THR A 243 -2.49 -11.19 9.15
N VAL A 244 -2.13 -10.84 7.92
CA VAL A 244 -3.00 -10.20 6.94
C VAL A 244 -3.13 -11.05 5.68
N ALA A 245 -4.22 -10.85 4.95
CA ALA A 245 -4.42 -11.41 3.62
C ALA A 245 -4.53 -10.30 2.58
N LEU A 246 -3.74 -10.39 1.51
CA LEU A 246 -3.84 -9.58 0.30
C LEU A 246 -4.48 -10.39 -0.81
N ARG A 247 -5.53 -9.86 -1.43
CA ARG A 247 -6.23 -10.49 -2.55
C ARG A 247 -6.35 -9.55 -3.73
N LEU A 248 -5.85 -9.97 -4.89
CA LEU A 248 -6.08 -9.26 -6.15
C LEU A 248 -7.42 -9.74 -6.76
N PRO A 249 -8.39 -8.84 -7.02
CA PRO A 249 -9.68 -9.21 -7.60
C PRO A 249 -9.54 -9.86 -8.98
N SER A 250 -10.48 -10.76 -9.30
CA SER A 250 -10.58 -11.43 -10.61
C SER A 250 -11.04 -10.51 -11.74
N THR A 251 -11.57 -9.32 -11.44
CA THR A 251 -11.85 -8.28 -12.44
C THR A 251 -10.58 -7.80 -13.15
N ASN A 252 -9.41 -7.97 -12.52
CA ASN A 252 -8.09 -7.81 -13.16
C ASN A 252 -7.69 -9.03 -14.00
N CYS A 253 -8.64 -9.88 -14.41
CA CYS A 253 -8.40 -11.19 -15.02
C CYS A 253 -9.40 -11.50 -16.15
N LEU A 254 -10.12 -10.49 -16.67
CA LEU A 254 -11.05 -10.73 -17.78
C LEU A 254 -10.26 -11.01 -19.05
N LYS A 255 -10.01 -12.30 -19.29
CA LYS A 255 -9.52 -12.88 -20.53
C LYS A 255 -10.43 -12.46 -21.68
N GLY A 256 -9.89 -11.68 -22.61
CA GLY A 256 -10.46 -11.45 -23.93
C GLY A 256 -11.20 -10.12 -24.10
N PRO A 257 -11.27 -9.62 -25.35
CA PRO A 257 -11.87 -8.33 -25.67
C PRO A 257 -13.36 -8.37 -25.37
N SER A 258 -13.77 -7.80 -24.24
CA SER A 258 -15.19 -7.50 -24.04
C SER A 258 -15.58 -6.49 -25.12
N THR A 259 -16.53 -6.88 -25.96
CA THR A 259 -17.12 -5.99 -26.95
C THR A 259 -17.73 -4.82 -26.20
N LYS A 260 -17.16 -3.62 -26.42
CA LYS A 260 -17.61 -2.38 -25.77
C LYS A 260 -19.14 -2.31 -25.82
N PRO A 261 -19.86 -2.24 -24.68
CA PRO A 261 -21.28 -1.94 -24.72
C PRO A 261 -21.40 -0.54 -25.30
N ARG A 262 -21.92 -0.47 -26.52
CA ARG A 262 -22.16 0.77 -27.24
C ARG A 262 -23.18 1.55 -26.42
N ALA A 263 -22.72 2.56 -25.68
CA ALA A 263 -23.57 3.42 -24.88
C ALA A 263 -24.60 4.10 -25.78
N LYS A 264 -25.79 3.49 -25.91
CA LYS A 264 -26.96 4.18 -26.43
C LYS A 264 -27.32 5.21 -25.37
N ARG A 265 -26.84 6.44 -25.55
CA ARG A 265 -27.46 7.63 -24.96
C ARG A 265 -28.92 7.64 -25.39
N ARG A 266 -29.79 6.98 -24.64
CA ARG A 266 -31.23 7.15 -24.77
C ARG A 266 -31.52 8.52 -24.19
N ARG A 267 -31.53 9.53 -25.06
CA ARG A 267 -32.00 10.88 -24.74
C ARG A 267 -33.47 10.73 -24.35
N VAL A 268 -33.75 10.76 -23.04
CA VAL A 268 -35.13 10.78 -22.56
C VAL A 268 -35.68 12.16 -22.92
N ASP A 269 -36.80 12.17 -23.64
CA ASP A 269 -37.50 13.37 -24.04
C ASP A 269 -37.94 14.16 -22.79
N PRO A 270 -37.53 15.43 -22.62
CA PRO A 270 -37.88 16.26 -21.46
C PRO A 270 -39.38 16.31 -21.18
N ALA A 271 -40.22 16.16 -22.21
CA ALA A 271 -41.68 16.16 -22.05
C ALA A 271 -42.20 14.95 -21.27
N LYS A 272 -41.57 13.77 -21.41
CA LYS A 272 -41.95 12.55 -20.66
C LYS A 272 -41.48 12.58 -19.20
N ALA A 273 -40.34 13.22 -18.93
CA ALA A 273 -39.85 13.38 -17.55
C ALA A 273 -40.74 14.33 -16.73
N ALA A 274 -41.26 15.40 -17.35
CA ALA A 274 -42.18 16.33 -16.69
C ALA A 274 -43.55 15.71 -16.38
N GLN A 275 -44.03 14.78 -17.21
CA GLN A 275 -45.32 14.12 -17.00
C GLN A 275 -45.29 13.11 -15.84
N LEU A 276 -44.17 12.40 -15.66
CA LEU A 276 -43.94 11.50 -14.51
C LEU A 276 -43.80 12.25 -13.19
N ALA A 277 -43.20 13.45 -13.20
CA ALA A 277 -43.11 14.29 -12.00
C ALA A 277 -44.47 14.81 -11.54
N ARG A 278 -45.40 15.07 -12.47
CA ARG A 278 -46.78 15.52 -12.15
C ARG A 278 -47.68 14.42 -11.59
N GLN A 279 -47.44 13.16 -11.92
CA GLN A 279 -48.19 12.03 -11.33
C GLN A 279 -47.79 11.73 -9.88
N LYS A 280 -46.59 12.12 -9.44
CA LYS A 280 -46.12 11.93 -8.06
C LYS A 280 -46.64 12.96 -7.05
N PHE A 281 -47.29 14.03 -7.51
CA PHE A 281 -47.80 15.11 -6.64
C PHE A 281 -49.28 14.95 -6.24
N ASN A 282 -50.00 13.98 -6.80
CA ASN A 282 -51.45 13.79 -6.55
C ASN A 282 -51.78 12.61 -5.61
N THR A 283 -50.80 11.97 -4.98
CA THR A 283 -51.02 10.80 -4.11
C THR A 283 -50.63 11.02 -2.64
N ALA A 284 -50.62 12.26 -2.18
CA ALA A 284 -50.37 12.62 -0.79
C ALA A 284 -51.57 13.31 -0.13
N THR A 285 -52.72 12.64 -0.09
CA THR A 285 -53.83 12.94 0.84
C THR A 285 -54.68 11.68 1.06
N SER A 286 -54.55 11.04 2.22
CA SER A 286 -55.66 10.52 3.05
C SER A 286 -55.14 9.46 4.01
N ASP A 287 -55.26 9.76 5.31
CA ASP A 287 -55.14 8.84 6.43
C ASP A 287 -56.25 7.78 6.40
N THR A 288 -56.00 6.57 6.94
CA THR A 288 -56.85 5.83 7.91
C THR A 288 -56.18 4.48 8.26
N GLU A 289 -56.25 4.16 9.55
CA GLU A 289 -55.69 3.02 10.29
C GLU A 289 -56.41 1.68 10.02
N SER A 290 -55.70 0.54 10.05
CA SER A 290 -56.21 -0.76 10.54
C SER A 290 -55.06 -1.76 10.80
N ASP A 291 -55.09 -2.40 11.97
CA ASP A 291 -54.28 -3.55 12.39
C ASP A 291 -54.63 -4.85 11.63
N GLU A 292 -53.64 -5.72 11.37
CA GLU A 292 -53.56 -7.11 11.87
C GLU A 292 -52.41 -7.94 11.24
N LEU A 293 -51.57 -8.47 12.14
CA LEU A 293 -50.77 -9.72 12.18
C LEU A 293 -50.47 -10.53 10.89
N GLY A 294 -49.19 -10.82 10.65
CA GLY A 294 -48.79 -11.99 9.86
C GLY A 294 -47.37 -12.01 9.26
N ASP A 295 -46.46 -12.66 9.98
CA ASP A 295 -45.36 -13.50 9.47
C ASP A 295 -44.10 -12.87 8.80
N SER A 296 -43.03 -13.63 8.98
CA SER A 296 -41.61 -13.37 8.82
C SER A 296 -41.15 -13.13 7.38
N SER A 297 -40.46 -12.01 7.16
CA SER A 297 -39.26 -11.96 6.32
C SER A 297 -38.51 -10.65 6.57
N ASN A 298 -37.38 -10.76 7.26
CA ASN A 298 -36.55 -9.63 7.66
C ASN A 298 -35.74 -9.12 6.44
N GLU A 299 -36.38 -8.34 5.56
CA GLU A 299 -35.69 -7.51 4.58
C GLU A 299 -35.27 -6.19 5.24
N THR A 300 -34.07 -6.18 5.83
CA THR A 300 -33.44 -4.92 6.24
C THR A 300 -32.97 -4.17 5.00
N ALA A 301 -33.69 -3.09 4.71
CA ALA A 301 -33.37 -2.08 3.71
C ALA A 301 -31.89 -1.68 3.74
N SER A 302 -31.20 -1.96 2.65
CA SER A 302 -29.86 -1.47 2.32
C SER A 302 -29.91 0.03 2.03
N VAL A 303 -29.83 0.86 3.06
CA VAL A 303 -29.59 2.30 2.92
C VAL A 303 -28.09 2.56 2.96
N PHE A 304 -27.37 2.16 1.92
CA PHE A 304 -26.10 2.77 1.51
C PHE A 304 -25.94 2.55 0.00
N GLY A 305 -25.84 3.65 -0.74
CA GLY A 305 -25.79 3.68 -2.21
C GLY A 305 -24.64 2.85 -2.76
N ALA A 306 -24.97 1.65 -3.23
CA ALA A 306 -24.12 0.86 -4.10
C ALA A 306 -24.41 1.27 -5.55
N GLY A 307 -23.69 2.27 -6.04
CA GLY A 307 -23.80 2.63 -7.45
C GLY A 307 -23.26 4.01 -7.79
N GLU A 308 -21.93 4.16 -7.72
CA GLU A 308 -21.11 5.11 -8.51
C GLU A 308 -19.72 5.17 -7.86
N ASP A 309 -18.79 4.31 -8.32
CA ASP A 309 -17.31 4.50 -8.31
C ASP A 309 -16.51 3.17 -8.44
N ALA A 310 -16.95 2.26 -9.32
CA ALA A 310 -16.19 1.02 -9.59
C ALA A 310 -16.04 0.73 -11.09
N ALA A 311 -15.70 1.75 -11.89
CA ALA A 311 -15.44 1.61 -13.32
C ALA A 311 -14.01 2.07 -13.70
N ILE A 312 -12.98 1.46 -13.10
CA ILE A 312 -11.56 1.56 -13.50
C ILE A 312 -10.90 0.23 -13.06
N ALA A 313 -10.24 -0.61 -13.85
CA ALA A 313 -9.79 -0.61 -15.24
C ALA A 313 -9.84 -2.07 -15.74
N SER A 314 -10.27 -2.30 -16.98
CA SER A 314 -10.00 -3.55 -17.70
C SER A 314 -8.91 -3.25 -18.72
N GLU A 315 -7.66 -3.46 -18.35
CA GLU A 315 -6.50 -3.20 -19.20
C GLU A 315 -5.94 -4.53 -19.76
N ASP A 316 -5.48 -4.45 -21.00
CA ASP A 316 -5.07 -5.56 -21.85
C ASP A 316 -3.77 -6.21 -21.35
N ASP A 317 -3.66 -7.54 -21.44
CA ASP A 317 -2.48 -8.31 -20.97
C ASP A 317 -1.17 -7.82 -21.63
N SER A 318 -1.26 -7.17 -22.80
CA SER A 318 -0.13 -6.57 -23.52
C SER A 318 0.44 -5.30 -22.88
N GLU A 319 -0.43 -4.41 -22.38
CA GLU A 319 -0.03 -3.18 -21.66
C GLU A 319 0.65 -3.55 -20.33
N ASP A 320 0.12 -4.59 -19.69
CA ASP A 320 0.62 -5.19 -18.46
C ASP A 320 2.06 -5.72 -18.58
N ALA A 321 2.43 -6.26 -19.75
CA ALA A 321 3.80 -6.71 -20.03
C ALA A 321 4.80 -5.54 -20.13
N ALA A 322 4.41 -4.46 -20.81
CA ALA A 322 5.24 -3.26 -20.92
C ALA A 322 5.39 -2.54 -19.57
N ILE A 323 4.34 -2.56 -18.74
CA ILE A 323 4.42 -2.04 -17.37
C ILE A 323 5.39 -2.89 -16.55
N ARG A 324 5.28 -4.22 -16.56
CA ARG A 324 6.19 -5.12 -15.83
C ARG A 324 7.66 -4.84 -16.13
N ALA A 325 8.00 -4.70 -17.41
CA ALA A 325 9.37 -4.42 -17.86
C ALA A 325 9.94 -3.12 -17.28
N ASN A 326 9.09 -2.14 -16.99
CA ASN A 326 9.49 -0.82 -16.50
C ASN A 326 9.03 -0.54 -15.06
N ASN A 327 8.53 -1.54 -14.30
CA ASN A 327 7.94 -1.36 -12.96
C ASN A 327 8.95 -1.52 -11.82
N ALA A 328 10.15 -0.95 -11.96
CA ALA A 328 11.19 -0.94 -10.93
C ALA A 328 11.85 0.44 -10.86
N TYR A 329 12.33 0.83 -9.67
CA TYR A 329 13.22 1.97 -9.52
C TYR A 329 14.66 1.59 -9.89
N PRO A 330 15.51 2.56 -10.29
CA PRO A 330 16.93 2.28 -10.56
C PRO A 330 17.61 1.58 -9.39
N GLY A 331 18.27 0.45 -9.64
CA GLY A 331 18.90 -0.40 -8.62
C GLY A 331 18.09 -1.64 -8.21
N SER A 332 16.86 -1.80 -8.73
CA SER A 332 15.98 -2.95 -8.43
C SER A 332 15.49 -3.61 -9.70
N GLU A 333 15.06 -4.86 -9.56
CA GLU A 333 14.59 -5.69 -10.66
C GLU A 333 13.21 -6.26 -10.35
N ASN A 334 12.29 -6.13 -11.30
CA ASN A 334 10.93 -6.63 -11.16
C ASN A 334 10.80 -8.11 -11.59
N THR A 335 11.50 -9.02 -10.91
CA THR A 335 11.44 -10.46 -11.22
C THR A 335 10.14 -11.11 -10.74
N ILE A 336 9.45 -10.51 -9.75
CA ILE A 336 8.16 -10.99 -9.22
C ILE A 336 6.95 -10.73 -10.13
N GLY A 337 7.10 -9.87 -11.16
CA GLY A 337 6.03 -9.58 -12.11
C GLY A 337 5.00 -8.57 -11.60
N SER A 338 5.47 -7.61 -10.80
CA SER A 338 4.69 -6.50 -10.25
C SER A 338 4.25 -5.51 -11.36
N VAL A 339 3.08 -4.90 -11.21
CA VAL A 339 2.49 -3.84 -12.06
C VAL A 339 1.92 -2.79 -11.11
N HIS A 340 2.45 -1.56 -11.18
CA HIS A 340 1.96 -0.47 -10.35
C HIS A 340 0.50 -0.12 -10.66
N GLN A 341 -0.17 0.52 -9.70
CA GLN A 341 -1.57 0.94 -9.73
C GLN A 341 -2.60 -0.19 -9.71
N ARG A 342 -2.20 -1.47 -9.61
CA ARG A 342 -3.14 -2.57 -9.37
C ARG A 342 -3.72 -2.49 -7.96
N HIS A 343 -5.04 -2.63 -7.86
CA HIS A 343 -5.75 -2.55 -6.58
C HIS A 343 -5.95 -3.93 -5.96
N TRP A 344 -5.37 -4.12 -4.77
CA TRP A 344 -5.52 -5.29 -3.91
C TRP A 344 -6.46 -4.96 -2.74
N PHE A 345 -7.11 -6.00 -2.21
CA PHE A 345 -7.82 -5.93 -0.94
C PHE A 345 -6.94 -6.52 0.16
N LEU A 346 -6.62 -5.72 1.16
CA LEU A 346 -5.90 -6.09 2.36
C LEU A 346 -6.90 -6.28 3.52
N THR A 347 -6.83 -7.40 4.22
CA THR A 347 -7.71 -7.72 5.36
C THR A 347 -6.92 -8.33 6.50
N LEU A 348 -7.37 -8.11 7.75
CA LEU A 348 -6.85 -8.88 8.88
C LEU A 348 -7.25 -10.35 8.71
N ASP A 349 -6.27 -11.25 8.67
CA ASP A 349 -6.52 -12.68 8.71
C ASP A 349 -6.81 -13.10 10.15
N ARG A 350 -8.10 -13.07 10.47
CA ARG A 350 -8.60 -13.34 11.82
C ARG A 350 -8.17 -14.71 12.33
N LYS A 351 -8.22 -15.74 11.49
CA LYS A 351 -7.94 -17.11 11.93
C LYS A 351 -6.44 -17.29 12.21
N TYR A 352 -5.57 -16.88 11.28
CA TYR A 352 -4.12 -16.99 11.50
C TYR A 352 -3.60 -16.02 12.57
N SER A 353 -4.34 -14.94 12.85
CA SER A 353 -4.10 -14.04 13.98
C SER A 353 -4.70 -14.55 15.31
N GLY A 354 -5.20 -15.79 15.36
CA GLY A 354 -5.68 -16.43 16.59
C GLY A 354 -7.10 -16.07 17.05
N PHE A 355 -7.86 -15.32 16.26
CA PHE A 355 -9.26 -15.02 16.56
C PHE A 355 -10.18 -16.19 16.22
N HIS A 356 -11.21 -16.36 17.02
CA HIS A 356 -12.32 -17.29 16.75
C HIS A 356 -13.66 -16.57 16.95
N LYS A 357 -14.71 -17.07 16.29
CA LYS A 357 -16.07 -16.55 16.49
C LYS A 357 -16.65 -17.15 17.76
N GLU A 358 -17.12 -16.30 18.66
CA GLU A 358 -17.83 -16.73 19.86
C GLU A 358 -19.21 -17.27 19.50
N ARG A 359 -19.58 -18.42 20.08
CA ARG A 359 -20.79 -19.17 19.70
C ARG A 359 -22.00 -18.91 20.61
N SER A 360 -21.77 -18.36 21.79
CA SER A 360 -22.81 -18.19 22.81
C SER A 360 -22.52 -16.99 23.70
N GLY A 361 -23.53 -16.50 24.43
CA GLY A 361 -23.39 -15.36 25.34
C GLY A 361 -23.58 -14.01 24.66
N SER A 362 -23.28 -12.93 25.41
CA SER A 362 -23.47 -11.53 24.98
C SER A 362 -22.60 -11.11 23.79
N ASN A 363 -21.54 -11.87 23.50
CA ASN A 363 -20.62 -11.63 22.39
C ASN A 363 -20.83 -12.59 21.21
N ALA A 364 -21.92 -13.36 21.19
CA ALA A 364 -22.19 -14.32 20.12
C ALA A 364 -22.07 -13.67 18.72
N GLY A 365 -21.28 -14.29 17.84
CA GLY A 365 -21.00 -13.80 16.49
C GLY A 365 -19.81 -12.84 16.37
N ARG A 366 -19.29 -12.30 17.48
CA ARG A 366 -18.11 -11.44 17.53
C ARG A 366 -16.83 -12.26 17.42
N TRP A 367 -15.79 -11.66 16.84
CA TRP A 367 -14.44 -12.22 16.86
C TRP A 367 -13.75 -11.86 18.17
N VAL A 368 -13.33 -12.88 18.91
CA VAL A 368 -12.67 -12.78 20.22
C VAL A 368 -11.36 -13.58 20.24
N GLY A 369 -10.54 -13.36 21.26
CA GLY A 369 -9.18 -13.90 21.35
C GLY A 369 -8.21 -13.19 20.40
N GLY A 370 -7.12 -13.85 20.03
CA GLY A 370 -6.15 -13.34 19.06
C GLY A 370 -5.12 -12.36 19.66
N LEU A 371 -5.04 -11.18 19.06
CA LEU A 371 -3.95 -10.20 19.24
C LEU A 371 -4.07 -9.34 20.52
N GLY A 372 -4.99 -9.67 21.43
CA GLY A 372 -5.37 -8.81 22.55
C GLY A 372 -6.30 -7.68 22.13
N ASP A 373 -6.04 -6.47 22.62
CA ASP A 373 -6.84 -5.29 22.31
C ASP A 373 -6.65 -4.83 20.85
N PRO A 374 -7.69 -4.29 20.21
CA PRO A 374 -7.56 -3.75 18.86
C PRO A 374 -6.59 -2.57 18.85
N PHE A 375 -5.67 -2.57 17.89
CA PHE A 375 -4.84 -1.41 17.61
C PHE A 375 -5.37 -0.63 16.40
N PHE A 376 -4.99 0.64 16.33
CA PHE A 376 -5.44 1.56 15.29
C PHE A 376 -4.27 2.36 14.72
N VAL A 377 -4.30 2.56 13.41
CA VAL A 377 -3.38 3.48 12.72
C VAL A 377 -4.00 4.87 12.72
N ARG A 378 -3.34 5.81 13.41
CA ARG A 378 -3.89 7.12 13.78
C ARG A 378 -3.40 8.28 12.92
N GLY A 379 -2.43 8.06 12.04
CA GLY A 379 -1.94 9.06 11.08
C GLY A 379 -0.76 9.88 11.58
N ARG A 380 -0.34 10.82 10.73
CA ARG A 380 0.92 11.58 10.86
C ARG A 380 1.11 12.30 12.19
N ASP A 381 0.01 12.75 12.79
CA ASP A 381 0.03 13.56 14.02
C ASP A 381 0.30 12.74 15.28
N VAL A 382 0.13 11.41 15.20
CA VAL A 382 0.20 10.51 16.37
C VAL A 382 1.29 9.46 16.20
N GLU A 383 1.45 8.93 15.00
CA GLU A 383 2.38 7.85 14.76
C GLU A 383 3.83 8.31 14.85
N ARG A 384 4.68 7.41 15.34
CA ARG A 384 6.11 7.63 15.56
C ARG A 384 6.94 6.51 14.94
N SER A 385 8.16 6.82 14.56
CA SER A 385 9.11 5.81 14.11
C SER A 385 9.42 4.79 15.21
N VAL A 386 9.50 3.51 14.84
CA VAL A 386 10.00 2.46 15.75
C VAL A 386 11.51 2.49 15.90
N VAL A 387 12.24 3.18 15.01
CA VAL A 387 13.71 3.27 15.03
C VAL A 387 14.17 4.55 15.74
N THR A 388 13.60 5.70 15.36
CA THR A 388 14.02 7.01 15.87
C THR A 388 13.08 7.59 16.93
N GLY A 389 11.84 7.13 17.01
CA GLY A 389 10.83 7.70 17.91
C GLY A 389 10.24 9.03 17.44
N ARG A 390 10.68 9.53 16.28
CA ARG A 390 10.21 10.77 15.67
C ARG A 390 8.82 10.64 15.07
N ASN A 391 7.99 11.68 15.14
CA ASN A 391 6.77 11.80 14.33
C ASN A 391 7.08 12.47 12.97
N ALA A 392 6.06 12.61 12.12
CA ALA A 392 6.23 13.18 10.77
C ALA A 392 6.75 14.62 10.80
N ASP A 393 6.29 15.44 11.74
CA ASP A 393 6.70 16.85 11.86
C ASP A 393 8.16 16.96 12.31
N GLU A 394 8.57 16.15 13.28
CA GLU A 394 9.97 16.08 13.73
C GLU A 394 10.92 15.64 12.60
N VAL A 395 10.48 14.74 11.72
CA VAL A 395 11.28 14.35 10.53
C VAL A 395 11.38 15.50 9.52
N MET A 396 10.30 16.25 9.30
CA MET A 396 10.32 17.45 8.44
C MET A 396 11.23 18.53 8.99
N ASP A 397 11.15 18.80 10.30
CA ASP A 397 11.93 19.82 10.98
C ASP A 397 13.43 19.48 10.96
N ASP A 398 13.80 18.22 11.23
CA ASP A 398 15.20 17.75 11.19
C ASP A 398 15.81 17.90 9.78
N GLU A 399 15.01 17.78 8.72
CA GLU A 399 15.44 17.94 7.32
C GLU A 399 15.28 19.40 6.81
N GLY A 400 14.87 20.34 7.68
CA GLY A 400 14.72 21.76 7.34
C GLY A 400 13.55 22.05 6.40
N VAL A 401 12.53 21.17 6.34
CA VAL A 401 11.35 21.35 5.49
C VAL A 401 10.34 22.26 6.18
N GLU A 402 10.51 23.56 6.01
CA GLU A 402 9.59 24.54 6.59
C GLU A 402 8.26 24.65 5.82
N LYS A 403 7.17 24.98 6.53
CA LYS A 403 5.86 25.31 5.93
C LYS A 403 5.30 24.22 5.01
N PHE A 404 5.63 22.95 5.26
CA PHE A 404 5.03 21.85 4.53
C PHE A 404 3.51 21.82 4.78
N VAL A 405 2.72 21.92 3.69
CA VAL A 405 1.27 21.81 3.76
C VAL A 405 0.86 20.46 3.19
N GLY A 406 0.69 19.49 4.09
CA GLY A 406 0.17 18.17 3.74
C GLY A 406 -1.30 18.22 3.30
N ARG A 407 -1.74 17.15 2.65
CA ARG A 407 -3.14 17.01 2.23
C ARG A 407 -4.03 16.88 3.47
N LYS A 408 -4.95 17.84 3.65
CA LYS A 408 -5.94 17.82 4.72
C LYS A 408 -7.01 16.73 4.47
N MET A 409 -7.76 16.37 5.53
CA MET A 409 -8.92 15.46 5.52
C MET A 409 -8.62 13.96 5.59
N TRP A 410 -7.36 13.54 5.78
CA TRP A 410 -7.09 12.15 6.14
C TRP A 410 -7.70 11.84 7.51
N ARG A 411 -8.37 10.69 7.65
CA ARG A 411 -8.97 10.26 8.92
C ARG A 411 -8.71 8.78 9.17
N PRO A 412 -8.34 8.41 10.41
CA PRO A 412 -8.12 7.02 10.76
C PRO A 412 -9.44 6.24 10.78
N ILE A 413 -9.36 4.93 10.54
CA ILE A 413 -10.50 4.02 10.69
C ILE A 413 -10.44 3.44 12.10
N LEU A 414 -11.34 3.90 12.98
CA LEU A 414 -11.40 3.53 14.40
C LEU A 414 -12.61 2.65 14.75
N GLU A 415 -13.51 2.47 13.78
CA GLU A 415 -14.79 1.75 13.91
C GLU A 415 -14.70 0.25 13.61
#